data_AF-A0A8J3IYA6-F1
#
_entry.id   AF-A0A8J3IYA6-F1
#
_cell.length_a   1.000
_cell.length_b   1.000
_cell.length_c   1.000
_cell.angle_alpha   90.00
_cell.angle_beta   90.00
_cell.angle_gamma   90.00
#
_symmetry.space_group_name_H-M   'P 1'
#
loop_
_entity.id
_entity.type
_entity.pdbx_description
1 polymer ?
#
loop_
_entity_poly.entity_id
_entity_poly.type
_entity_poly.pdbx_seq_one_letter_code
_entity_poly.pdbx_strand_id
1 'polypeptide(L)'
;MPLPRATLALTQGRIDEALHMLHALDDIIATGKIPLSIRAYADTQRAHLLLRGGKLEEALRWVHECRMRGDDQFNEQLDREQFFQQMTLAQVVITQAHSTQDPYGLTAVLKLLERWCHFSKQRGFNGLLIETLALKAMAFEEGGNIQQALATLKQA
;
A
#
# COMPACT_ATOMS: atom_id res chain seq x y z
N MET A 1 8.48 9.17 19.67
CA MET A 1 7.71 8.50 18.60
C MET A 1 8.68 8.06 17.50
N PRO A 2 8.91 6.75 17.27
CA PRO A 2 9.90 6.25 16.30
C PRO A 2 9.47 6.36 14.83
N LEU A 3 8.16 6.46 14.56
CA LEU A 3 7.62 6.47 13.19
C LEU A 3 8.16 7.61 12.29
N PRO A 4 8.20 8.90 12.72
CA PRO A 4 8.72 9.98 11.87
C PRO A 4 10.21 9.83 11.54
N ARG A 5 11.00 9.24 12.46
CA ARG A 5 12.43 8.99 12.25
C ARG A 5 12.66 7.83 11.29
N ALA A 6 11.83 6.78 11.34
CA ALA A 6 11.87 5.69 10.38
C ALA A 6 11.54 6.18 8.96
N THR A 7 10.52 7.03 8.80
CA THR A 7 10.17 7.63 7.51
C THR A 7 11.25 8.57 6.98
N LEU A 8 11.94 9.32 7.84
CA LEU A 8 13.07 10.16 7.44
C LEU A 8 14.30 9.32 7.03
N ALA A 9 14.58 8.22 7.75
CA ALA A 9 15.65 7.30 7.37
C ALA A 9 15.38 6.68 5.99
N LEU A 10 14.12 6.38 5.65
CA LEU A 10 13.70 5.91 4.34
C LEU A 10 13.97 6.89 3.20
N THR A 11 13.58 8.16 3.37
CA THR A 11 13.79 9.16 2.31
C THR A 11 15.28 9.38 2.05
N GLN A 12 16.14 8.95 2.98
CA GLN A 12 17.59 8.97 2.88
C GLN A 12 18.20 7.62 2.46
N GLY A 13 17.38 6.62 2.08
CA GLY A 13 17.83 5.30 1.64
C GLY A 13 18.34 4.38 2.76
N ARG A 14 18.16 4.75 4.03
CA ARG A 14 18.63 3.99 5.19
C ARG A 14 17.59 2.98 5.64
N ILE A 15 17.33 2.00 4.78
CA ILE A 15 16.23 1.04 4.92
C ILE A 15 16.43 0.14 6.15
N ASP A 16 17.65 -0.34 6.40
CA ASP A 16 17.94 -1.19 7.56
C ASP A 16 17.77 -0.43 8.88
N GLU A 17 18.14 0.86 8.94
CA GLU A 17 17.92 1.70 10.12
C GLU A 17 16.43 1.93 10.38
N ALA A 18 15.65 2.14 9.31
CA ALA A 18 14.21 2.29 9.40
C ALA A 18 13.51 1.01 9.89
N LEU A 19 13.93 -0.15 9.39
CA LEU A 19 13.44 -1.46 9.85
C LEU A 19 13.82 -1.72 11.31
N HIS A 20 15.06 -1.40 11.73
CA HIS A 20 15.48 -1.53 13.12
C HIS A 20 14.62 -0.68 14.07
N MET A 21 14.30 0.56 13.66
CA MET A 21 13.39 1.43 14.42
C MET A 21 11.96 0.87 14.49
N LEU A 22 11.50 0.15 13.47
CA LEU A 22 10.21 -0.55 13.51
C LEU A 22 10.24 -1.84 14.32
N HIS A 23 11.37 -2.54 14.41
CA HIS A 23 11.49 -3.70 15.31
C HIS A 23 11.41 -3.26 16.78
N ALA A 24 11.99 -2.11 17.13
CA ALA A 24 11.85 -1.54 18.47
C ALA A 24 10.40 -1.18 18.84
N LEU A 25 9.49 -1.07 17.85
CA LEU A 25 8.05 -0.94 18.10
C LEU A 25 7.40 -2.26 18.47
N ASP A 26 7.93 -3.42 18.04
CA ASP A 26 7.33 -4.73 18.33
C ASP A 26 7.30 -5.01 19.82
N ASP A 27 8.36 -4.67 20.56
CA ASP A 27 8.40 -4.83 22.01
C ASP A 27 7.31 -3.99 22.69
N ILE A 28 7.07 -2.77 22.21
CA ILE A 28 6.04 -1.88 22.75
C ILE A 28 4.64 -2.41 22.38
N ILE A 29 4.47 -2.89 21.15
CA ILE A 29 3.24 -3.50 20.64
C ILE A 29 2.91 -4.79 21.42
N ALA A 30 3.91 -5.60 21.76
CA ALA A 30 3.78 -6.84 22.51
C ALA A 30 3.32 -6.61 23.97
N THR A 31 3.57 -5.42 24.53
CA THR A 31 3.04 -5.06 25.87
C THR A 31 1.52 -4.93 25.92
N GLY A 32 0.82 -4.98 24.78
CA GLY A 32 -0.65 -4.99 24.70
C GLY A 32 -1.31 -3.65 25.00
N LYS A 33 -0.54 -2.59 25.26
CA LYS A 33 -1.06 -1.26 25.66
C LYS A 33 -1.37 -0.31 24.49
N ILE A 34 -1.18 -0.76 23.25
CA ILE A 34 -1.34 0.07 22.06
C ILE A 34 -2.69 -0.19 21.38
N PRO A 35 -3.45 0.86 21.02
CA PRO A 35 -4.65 0.74 20.18
C PRO A 35 -4.40 -0.03 18.88
N LEU A 36 -5.41 -0.81 18.46
CA LEU A 36 -5.38 -1.59 17.21
C LEU A 36 -5.08 -0.75 15.97
N SER A 37 -5.57 0.49 15.89
CA SER A 37 -5.29 1.42 14.78
C SER A 37 -3.81 1.77 14.67
N ILE A 38 -3.16 2.06 15.79
CA ILE A 38 -1.72 2.39 15.82
C ILE A 38 -0.88 1.16 15.43
N ARG A 39 -1.29 -0.04 15.86
CA ARG A 39 -0.66 -1.30 15.43
C ARG A 39 -0.79 -1.48 13.91
N ALA A 40 -2.00 -1.38 13.38
CA ALA A 40 -2.26 -1.53 11.95
C ALA A 40 -1.48 -0.52 11.10
N TYR A 41 -1.36 0.73 11.56
CA TYR A 41 -0.54 1.74 10.92
C TYR A 41 0.95 1.38 10.94
N ALA A 42 1.49 0.92 12.07
CA ALA A 42 2.90 0.50 12.18
C ALA A 42 3.20 -0.71 11.28
N ASP A 43 2.30 -1.70 11.23
CA ASP A 43 2.43 -2.89 10.37
C ASP A 43 2.39 -2.50 8.88
N THR A 44 1.51 -1.57 8.50
CA THR A 44 1.46 -1.02 7.14
C THR A 44 2.78 -0.32 6.78
N GLN A 45 3.30 0.51 7.68
CA GLN A 45 4.58 1.19 7.47
C GLN A 45 5.71 0.18 7.28
N ARG A 46 5.70 -0.93 8.06
CA ARG A 46 6.66 -2.02 7.90
C ARG A 46 6.56 -2.68 6.53
N ALA A 47 5.35 -3.01 6.08
CA ALA A 47 5.15 -3.60 4.76
C ALA A 47 5.64 -2.68 3.63
N HIS A 48 5.31 -1.38 3.72
CA HIS A 48 5.81 -0.38 2.76
C HIS A 48 7.35 -0.32 2.75
N LEU A 49 7.94 -0.33 3.94
CA LEU A 49 9.39 -0.34 4.15
C LEU A 49 10.09 -1.55 3.54
N LEU A 50 9.56 -2.73 3.82
CA LEU A 50 10.06 -4.00 3.28
C LEU A 50 9.98 -4.00 1.76
N LEU A 51 8.86 -3.53 1.20
CA LEU A 51 8.68 -3.41 -0.25
C LEU A 51 9.73 -2.49 -0.88
N ARG A 52 9.95 -1.30 -0.31
CA ARG A 52 10.99 -0.36 -0.77
C ARG A 52 12.41 -0.93 -0.65
N GLY A 53 12.62 -1.83 0.31
CA GLY A 53 13.87 -2.57 0.50
C GLY A 53 14.04 -3.80 -0.38
N GLY A 54 13.12 -4.08 -1.32
CA GLY A 54 13.17 -5.27 -2.16
C GLY A 54 12.83 -6.57 -1.42
N LYS A 55 12.34 -6.51 -0.18
CA LYS A 55 11.96 -7.67 0.65
C LYS A 55 10.50 -8.06 0.40
N LEU A 56 10.19 -8.40 -0.85
CA LEU A 56 8.82 -8.67 -1.32
C LEU A 56 8.14 -9.81 -0.54
N GLU A 57 8.83 -10.92 -0.30
CA GLU A 57 8.29 -12.07 0.44
C GLU A 57 7.81 -11.69 1.85
N GLU A 58 8.55 -10.80 2.53
CA GLU A 58 8.18 -10.34 3.86
C GLU A 58 6.97 -9.41 3.82
N ALA A 59 6.87 -8.55 2.80
CA ALA A 59 5.72 -7.71 2.58
C ALA A 59 4.46 -8.52 2.20
N LEU A 60 4.62 -9.64 1.47
CA LEU A 60 3.52 -10.54 1.12
C LEU A 60 2.92 -11.26 2.34
N ARG A 61 3.74 -11.62 3.34
CA ARG A 61 3.21 -12.16 4.60
C ARG A 61 2.22 -11.20 5.25
N TRP A 62 2.53 -9.91 5.28
CA TRP A 62 1.62 -8.88 5.78
C TRP A 62 0.31 -8.80 4.98
N VAL A 63 0.37 -8.94 3.65
CA VAL A 63 -0.84 -8.98 2.79
C VAL A 63 -1.73 -10.17 3.15
N HIS A 64 -1.15 -11.35 3.36
CA HIS A 64 -1.90 -12.54 3.76
C HIS A 64 -2.55 -12.39 5.15
N GLU A 65 -1.88 -11.71 6.08
CA GLU A 65 -2.39 -11.41 7.42
C GLU A 65 -3.51 -10.37 7.40
N CYS A 66 -3.41 -9.37 6.52
CA CYS A 66 -4.45 -8.35 6.35
C CYS A 66 -5.77 -8.88 5.76
N ARG A 67 -5.76 -10.10 5.17
CA ARG A 67 -6.93 -10.79 4.58
C ARG A 67 -7.85 -9.86 3.77
N MET A 68 -7.26 -9.10 2.85
CA MET A 68 -8.04 -8.20 2.01
C MET A 68 -9.05 -8.95 1.14
N ARG A 69 -10.25 -8.38 1.03
CA ARG A 69 -11.18 -8.72 -0.03
C ARG A 69 -11.42 -7.47 -0.88
N GLY A 70 -11.46 -7.65 -2.21
CA GLY A 70 -11.70 -6.52 -3.13
C GLY A 70 -13.05 -5.81 -2.94
N ASP A 71 -13.95 -6.42 -2.17
CA ASP A 71 -15.26 -5.92 -1.74
C ASP A 71 -15.28 -5.37 -0.30
N ASP A 72 -14.15 -5.32 0.40
CA ASP A 72 -14.07 -4.76 1.76
C ASP A 72 -14.73 -3.37 1.79
N GLN A 73 -15.42 -3.06 2.89
CA GLN A 73 -16.20 -1.83 3.04
C GLN A 73 -15.31 -0.61 2.76
N PHE A 74 -15.62 0.07 1.65
CA PHE A 74 -15.02 1.34 1.31
C PHE A 74 -15.73 2.40 2.15
N ASN A 75 -15.02 2.95 3.12
CA ASN A 75 -15.59 4.00 3.95
C ASN A 75 -15.65 5.28 3.11
N GLU A 76 -16.84 5.89 3.02
CA GLU A 76 -17.04 7.16 2.32
C GLU A 76 -16.52 8.38 3.12
N GLN A 77 -15.95 8.14 4.30
CA GLN A 77 -15.16 9.11 5.04
C GLN A 77 -13.68 8.96 4.68
N LEU A 78 -13.02 10.08 4.37
CA LEU A 78 -11.59 10.07 4.07
C LEU A 78 -10.80 9.73 5.35
N ASP A 79 -10.31 8.50 5.41
CA ASP A 79 -9.32 8.05 6.37
C ASP A 79 -7.96 7.90 5.67
N ARG A 80 -6.99 8.75 6.06
CA ARG A 80 -5.65 8.76 5.47
C ARG A 80 -4.86 7.49 5.81
N GLU A 81 -5.10 6.88 6.96
CA GLU A 81 -4.43 5.64 7.38
C GLU A 81 -4.96 4.47 6.55
N GLN A 82 -6.29 4.40 6.38
CA GLN A 82 -6.92 3.39 5.52
C GLN A 82 -6.46 3.51 4.06
N PHE A 83 -6.41 4.75 3.53
CA PHE A 83 -5.88 4.98 2.19
C PHE A 83 -4.45 4.48 2.06
N PHE A 84 -3.56 4.86 2.99
CA PHE A 84 -2.17 4.44 2.97
C PHE A 84 -2.01 2.91 3.05
N GLN A 85 -2.82 2.26 3.89
CA GLN A 85 -2.86 0.80 3.98
C GLN A 85 -3.27 0.14 2.67
N GLN A 86 -4.33 0.65 2.04
CA GLN A 86 -4.85 0.10 0.81
C GLN A 86 -3.91 0.33 -0.38
N MET A 87 -3.26 1.49 -0.46
CA MET A 87 -2.25 1.77 -1.49
C MET A 87 -1.00 0.92 -1.30
N THR A 88 -0.55 0.72 -0.05
CA THR A 88 0.60 -0.15 0.26
C THR A 88 0.32 -1.59 -0.16
N LEU A 89 -0.86 -2.11 0.14
CA LEU A 89 -1.23 -3.45 -0.29
C LEU A 89 -1.30 -3.56 -1.82
N ALA A 90 -1.91 -2.58 -2.49
CA ALA A 90 -1.94 -2.55 -3.95
C ALA A 90 -0.52 -2.61 -4.54
N GLN A 91 0.43 -1.85 -3.98
CA GLN A 91 1.83 -1.89 -4.39
C GLN A 91 2.47 -3.27 -4.21
N VAL A 92 2.24 -3.93 -3.07
CA VAL A 92 2.79 -5.27 -2.81
C VAL A 92 2.25 -6.28 -3.83
N VAL A 93 0.95 -6.28 -4.09
CA VAL A 93 0.32 -7.22 -5.05
C VAL A 93 0.77 -6.94 -6.49
N ILE A 94 0.87 -5.68 -6.89
CA ILE A 94 1.40 -5.30 -8.22
C ILE A 94 2.85 -5.78 -8.37
N THR A 95 3.68 -5.57 -7.33
CA THR A 95 5.08 -5.99 -7.35
C THR A 95 5.22 -7.52 -7.36
N GLN A 96 4.32 -8.24 -6.68
CA GLN A 96 4.24 -9.69 -6.78
C GLN A 96 3.94 -10.13 -8.20
N ALA A 97 2.89 -9.58 -8.81
CA ALA A 97 2.51 -9.92 -10.18
C ALA A 97 3.65 -9.69 -11.17
N HIS A 98 4.41 -8.61 -10.99
CA HIS A 98 5.63 -8.36 -11.75
C HIS A 98 6.69 -9.46 -11.56
N SER A 99 6.99 -9.79 -10.30
CA SER A 99 8.05 -10.73 -9.94
C SER A 99 7.75 -12.18 -10.32
N THR A 100 6.49 -12.61 -10.23
CA THR A 100 6.08 -14.00 -10.48
C THR A 100 5.46 -14.21 -11.85
N GLN A 101 5.18 -13.12 -12.59
CA GLN A 101 4.37 -13.13 -13.80
C GLN A 101 2.97 -13.75 -13.58
N ASP A 102 2.49 -13.74 -12.33
CA ASP A 102 1.18 -14.26 -11.94
C ASP A 102 0.23 -13.10 -11.64
N PRO A 103 -0.84 -12.89 -12.45
CA PRO A 103 -1.80 -11.81 -12.23
C PRO A 103 -2.73 -12.05 -11.03
N TYR A 104 -2.49 -13.09 -10.21
CA TYR A 104 -3.27 -13.35 -9.00
C TYR A 104 -3.36 -12.09 -8.12
N GLY A 105 -4.59 -11.71 -7.77
CA GLY A 105 -4.85 -10.51 -6.95
C GLY A 105 -4.97 -9.19 -7.73
N LEU A 106 -4.45 -9.07 -8.96
CA LEU A 106 -4.55 -7.82 -9.75
C LEU A 106 -6.00 -7.40 -9.99
N THR A 107 -6.91 -8.34 -10.25
CA THR A 107 -8.34 -8.05 -10.41
C THR A 107 -8.95 -7.42 -9.17
N ALA A 108 -8.55 -7.87 -7.97
CA ALA A 108 -9.03 -7.30 -6.72
C ALA A 108 -8.46 -5.90 -6.50
N VAL A 109 -7.16 -5.71 -6.79
CA VAL A 109 -6.48 -4.40 -6.74
C VAL A 109 -7.12 -3.41 -7.69
N LEU A 110 -7.40 -3.79 -8.95
CA LEU A 110 -8.05 -2.90 -9.92
C LEU A 110 -9.44 -2.46 -9.46
N LYS A 111 -10.24 -3.35 -8.87
CA LYS A 111 -11.56 -2.99 -8.29
C LYS A 111 -11.44 -2.01 -7.13
N LEU A 112 -10.45 -2.23 -6.24
CA LEU A 112 -10.17 -1.33 -5.13
C LEU A 112 -9.75 0.07 -5.63
N LEU A 113 -8.82 0.13 -6.58
CA LEU A 113 -8.33 1.39 -7.15
C LEU A 113 -9.43 2.13 -7.92
N GLU A 114 -10.34 1.43 -8.60
CA GLU A 114 -11.49 2.06 -9.26
C GLU A 114 -12.39 2.81 -8.26
N ARG A 115 -12.66 2.21 -7.10
CA ARG A 115 -13.47 2.84 -6.03
C ARG A 115 -12.78 4.10 -5.50
N TRP A 116 -11.47 4.05 -5.29
CA TRP A 116 -10.68 5.23 -4.88
C TRP A 116 -10.61 6.33 -5.94
N CYS A 117 -10.48 5.97 -7.22
CA CYS A 117 -10.55 6.94 -8.32
C CYS A 117 -11.90 7.65 -8.31
N HIS A 118 -13.00 6.90 -8.20
CA HIS A 118 -14.34 7.46 -8.15
C HIS A 118 -14.52 8.41 -6.96
N PHE A 119 -14.17 7.96 -5.76
CA PHE A 119 -14.27 8.76 -4.54
C PHE A 119 -13.41 10.03 -4.59
N SER A 120 -12.13 9.89 -4.95
CA SER A 120 -11.20 11.01 -5.01
C SER A 120 -11.64 12.05 -6.03
N LYS A 121 -12.16 11.60 -7.18
CA LYS A 121 -12.71 12.48 -8.22
C LYS A 121 -13.96 13.22 -7.74
N GLN A 122 -14.90 12.54 -7.10
CA GLN A 122 -16.12 13.18 -6.58
C GLN A 122 -15.83 14.21 -5.49
N ARG A 123 -14.81 13.95 -4.65
CA ARG A 123 -14.45 14.83 -3.53
C ARG A 123 -13.40 15.90 -3.90
N GLY A 124 -12.88 15.90 -5.13
CA GLY A 124 -11.84 16.84 -5.58
C GLY A 124 -10.47 16.60 -4.93
N PHE A 125 -10.19 15.38 -4.44
CA PHE A 125 -8.91 15.01 -3.84
C PHE A 125 -7.88 14.65 -4.93
N ASN A 126 -7.46 15.65 -5.69
CA ASN A 126 -6.60 15.45 -6.86
C ASN A 126 -5.30 14.71 -6.53
N GLY A 127 -4.66 14.99 -5.39
CA GLY A 127 -3.44 14.27 -4.99
C GLY A 127 -3.65 12.76 -4.79
N LEU A 128 -4.78 12.37 -4.19
CA LEU A 128 -5.14 10.96 -4.02
C LEU A 128 -5.53 10.31 -5.36
N LEU A 129 -6.22 11.08 -6.21
CA LEU A 129 -6.60 10.63 -7.55
C LEU A 129 -5.36 10.29 -8.38
N ILE A 130 -4.35 11.17 -8.39
CA ILE A 130 -3.09 10.96 -9.12
C ILE A 130 -2.37 9.70 -8.63
N GLU A 131 -2.22 9.54 -7.31
CA GLU A 131 -1.58 8.36 -6.72
C GLU A 131 -2.31 7.06 -7.07
N THR A 132 -3.65 7.08 -6.99
CA THR A 132 -4.48 5.93 -7.33
C THR A 132 -4.40 5.60 -8.83
N LEU A 133 -4.42 6.60 -9.71
CA LEU A 133 -4.31 6.41 -11.16
C LEU A 133 -2.93 5.86 -11.55
N ALA A 134 -1.85 6.33 -10.93
CA ALA A 134 -0.52 5.78 -11.16
C ALA A 134 -0.45 4.29 -10.79
N LEU A 135 -0.99 3.90 -9.63
CA LEU A 135 -1.08 2.49 -9.22
C LEU A 135 -1.95 1.66 -10.16
N LYS A 136 -3.06 2.23 -10.63
CA LYS A 136 -3.98 1.55 -11.54
C LYS A 136 -3.34 1.34 -12.92
N ALA A 137 -2.55 2.28 -13.39
CA ALA A 137 -1.78 2.13 -14.62
C ALA A 137 -0.75 0.99 -14.51
N MET A 138 0.01 0.93 -13.41
CA MET A 138 0.96 -0.15 -13.16
C MET A 138 0.25 -1.51 -13.06
N ALA A 139 -0.89 -1.60 -12.36
CA ALA A 139 -1.68 -2.83 -12.31
C ALA A 139 -2.17 -3.31 -13.69
N PHE A 140 -2.54 -2.39 -14.60
CA PHE A 140 -2.88 -2.77 -15.97
C PHE A 140 -1.67 -3.24 -16.76
N GLU A 141 -0.51 -2.60 -16.59
CA GLU A 141 0.74 -3.00 -17.24
C GLU A 141 1.14 -4.42 -16.84
N GLU A 142 1.17 -4.73 -15.53
CA GLU A 142 1.47 -6.08 -15.03
C GLU A 142 0.42 -7.12 -15.47
N GLY A 143 -0.83 -6.70 -15.69
CA GLY A 143 -1.87 -7.54 -16.27
C GLY A 143 -1.79 -7.70 -17.80
N GLY A 144 -0.76 -7.17 -18.47
CA GLY A 144 -0.59 -7.20 -19.92
C GLY A 144 -1.50 -6.24 -20.71
N ASN A 145 -2.23 -5.36 -20.03
CA ASN A 145 -3.20 -4.44 -20.62
C ASN A 145 -2.59 -3.05 -20.90
N ILE A 146 -1.53 -3.00 -21.71
CA ILE A 146 -0.76 -1.77 -22.00
C ILE A 146 -1.61 -0.60 -22.48
N GLN A 147 -2.63 -0.84 -23.30
CA GLN A 147 -3.52 0.23 -23.78
C GLN A 147 -4.31 0.88 -22.63
N GLN A 148 -4.77 0.08 -21.67
CA GLN A 148 -5.46 0.57 -20.48
C GLN A 148 -4.50 1.27 -19.51
N ALA A 149 -3.27 0.77 -19.38
CA ALA A 149 -2.22 1.41 -18.60
C ALA A 149 -1.94 2.84 -19.11
N LEU A 150 -1.70 2.98 -20.41
CA LEU A 150 -1.45 4.28 -21.05
C LEU A 150 -2.66 5.23 -20.95
N ALA A 151 -3.88 4.71 -21.17
CA ALA A 151 -5.09 5.52 -21.04
C ALA A 151 -5.32 6.01 -19.60
N THR A 152 -4.96 5.20 -18.61
CA THR A 152 -5.06 5.55 -17.19
C THR A 152 -3.99 6.57 -16.81
N LEU A 153 -2.75 6.38 -17.25
CA LEU A 153 -1.65 7.29 -16.95
C LEU A 153 -1.88 8.70 -17.54
N LYS A 154 -2.51 8.81 -18.71
CA LYS A 154 -2.89 10.10 -19.31
C LYS A 154 -3.95 10.88 -18.50
N GLN A 155 -4.62 10.24 -17.55
CA GLN A 155 -5.62 10.86 -16.69
C GLN A 155 -5.03 11.33 -15.35
N ALA A 156 -3.82 10.85 -15.00
CA ALA A 156 -3.08 11.26 -13.82
C ALA A 156 -2.40 12.62 -14.08
#